data_AF-A0A8X8WU62-F1
#
_entry.id   AF-A0A8X8WU62-F1
#
_cell.length_a   1.000
_cell.length_b   1.000
_cell.length_c   1.000
_cell.angle_alpha   90.00
_cell.angle_beta   90.00
_cell.angle_gamma   90.00
#
_symmetry.space_group_name_H-M   'P 1'
#
loop_
_entity.id
_entity.type
_entity.pdbx_description
1 polymer ?
#
loop_
_entity_poly.entity_id
_entity_poly.type
_entity_poly.pdbx_seq_one_letter_code
_entity_poly.pdbx_strand_id
1 'polypeptide(L)'
;MMDAMLAVVKRFHELPNADKASFYSDDARRRVDPREIPSWRDQVREYVKYMIELREVIRELLSEALGLRRDYLSSMECMKSRSLACLYYPKCPEPNKTLGSSKHSDVTFLTLFMQDSIGGLQILHQDQWVDVPPVRGALVADIGDLMQIIRNDKFISVEHRVLAQSVGPRISAFICY
;
A
#
# COMPACT_ATOMS: atom_id res chain seq x y z
N MET A 1 -1.51 16.80 -0.29
CA MET A 1 -1.26 15.68 0.64
C MET A 1 -0.62 14.48 -0.05
N MET A 2 -1.30 13.78 -0.97
CA MET A 2 -0.77 12.60 -1.66
C MET A 2 0.59 12.86 -2.35
N ASP A 3 0.70 13.88 -3.21
CA ASP A 3 1.98 14.23 -3.86
C ASP A 3 3.10 14.50 -2.83
N ALA A 4 2.74 15.11 -1.69
CA ALA A 4 3.69 15.35 -0.60
C ALA A 4 4.14 14.05 0.07
N MET A 5 3.23 13.08 0.25
CA MET A 5 3.56 11.75 0.78
C MET A 5 4.52 11.00 -0.15
N LEU A 6 4.27 10.97 -1.46
CA LEU A 6 5.20 10.35 -2.43
C LEU A 6 6.57 11.06 -2.43
N ALA A 7 6.58 12.39 -2.34
CA ALA A 7 7.83 13.15 -2.23
C ALA A 7 8.59 12.86 -0.92
N VAL A 8 7.89 12.57 0.18
CA VAL A 8 8.53 12.08 1.42
C VAL A 8 9.20 10.73 1.19
N VAL A 9 8.49 9.77 0.60
CA VAL A 9 9.03 8.43 0.32
C VAL A 9 10.27 8.54 -0.57
N LYS A 10 10.21 9.37 -1.62
CA LYS A 10 11.34 9.64 -2.51
C LYS A 10 12.54 10.17 -1.74
N ARG A 11 12.35 11.29 -1.02
CA ARG A 11 13.42 11.97 -0.29
C ARG A 11 14.10 11.05 0.70
N PHE A 12 13.34 10.25 1.44
CA PHE A 12 13.92 9.27 2.35
C PHE A 12 14.80 8.28 1.59
N HIS A 13 14.28 7.62 0.55
CA HIS A 13 15.04 6.60 -0.19
C HIS A 13 16.27 7.15 -0.92
N GLU A 14 16.30 8.43 -1.26
CA GLU A 14 17.46 9.09 -1.90
C GLU A 14 18.50 9.63 -0.89
N LEU A 15 18.26 9.55 0.42
CA LEU A 15 19.29 9.88 1.42
C LEU A 15 20.53 8.97 1.28
N PRO A 16 21.72 9.47 1.63
CA PRO A 16 22.91 8.64 1.79
C PRO A 16 22.65 7.44 2.71
N ASN A 17 23.30 6.30 2.42
CA ASN A 17 23.12 5.09 3.23
C ASN A 17 23.51 5.30 4.70
N ALA A 18 24.54 6.12 4.97
CA ALA A 18 24.95 6.46 6.33
C ALA A 18 23.81 7.14 7.13
N ASP A 19 23.05 8.00 6.46
CA ASP A 19 21.94 8.76 7.08
C ASP A 19 20.69 7.91 7.29
N LYS A 20 20.59 6.78 6.57
CA LYS A 20 19.48 5.84 6.72
C LYS A 20 19.79 4.60 7.57
N ALA A 21 21.06 4.32 7.83
CA ALA A 21 21.50 3.06 8.43
C ALA A 21 20.78 2.73 9.75
N SER A 22 20.50 3.75 10.58
CA SER A 22 19.81 3.60 11.87
C SER A 22 18.34 3.15 11.75
N PHE A 23 17.71 3.36 10.59
CA PHE A 23 16.33 2.97 10.32
C PHE A 23 16.20 1.54 9.80
N TYR A 24 17.29 0.91 9.35
CA TYR A 24 17.30 -0.48 8.90
C TYR A 24 17.59 -1.42 10.07
N SER A 25 16.90 -2.56 10.09
CA SER A 25 17.13 -3.61 11.08
C SER A 25 16.55 -4.94 10.64
N ASP A 26 17.27 -6.01 10.97
CA ASP A 26 16.80 -7.38 10.78
C ASP A 26 15.82 -7.83 11.87
N ASP A 27 15.66 -7.06 12.96
CA ASP A 27 14.66 -7.32 13.99
C ASP A 27 13.31 -6.71 13.60
N ALA A 28 12.39 -7.55 13.14
CA ALA A 28 11.01 -7.16 12.80
C ALA A 28 10.23 -6.49 13.96
N ARG A 29 10.69 -6.64 15.22
CA ARG A 29 10.10 -5.99 16.39
C ARG A 29 10.70 -4.62 16.68
N ARG A 30 11.85 -4.27 16.10
CA ARG A 30 12.43 -2.94 16.28
C ARG A 30 11.43 -1.89 15.83
N ARG A 31 11.37 -0.81 16.61
CA ARG A 31 10.61 0.39 16.29
C ARG A 31 11.61 1.54 16.20
N VAL A 32 11.44 2.37 15.19
CA VAL A 32 12.17 3.63 15.07
C VAL A 32 11.58 4.60 16.08
N ASP A 33 12.42 5.31 16.84
CA ASP A 33 11.93 6.37 17.71
C ASP A 33 11.29 7.47 16.85
N PRO A 34 10.01 7.82 17.06
CA PRO A 34 9.36 8.89 16.30
C PRO A 34 10.07 10.25 16.36
N ARG A 35 10.96 10.48 17.34
CA ARG A 35 11.80 11.69 17.45
C ARG A 35 13.00 11.68 16.50
N GLU A 36 13.44 10.51 16.05
CA GLU A 36 14.50 10.34 15.06
C GLU A 36 13.97 10.46 13.62
N ILE A 37 12.65 10.41 13.44
CA ILE A 37 12.01 10.63 12.14
C ILE A 37 12.18 12.11 11.74
N PRO A 38 12.82 12.40 10.59
CA PRO A 38 13.11 13.77 10.15
C PRO A 38 11.86 14.64 9.87
N SER A 39 12.09 15.80 9.26
CA SER A 39 11.12 16.85 8.90
C SER A 39 9.89 16.42 8.08
N TRP A 40 9.76 15.15 7.72
CA TRP A 40 8.64 14.57 7.00
C TRP A 40 7.61 13.84 7.89
N ARG A 41 7.85 13.79 9.20
CA ARG A 41 6.97 13.14 10.17
C ARG A 41 5.53 13.67 10.10
N ASP A 42 5.35 14.98 10.02
CA ASP A 42 4.02 15.59 10.09
C ASP A 42 3.17 15.26 8.85
N GLN A 43 3.79 15.22 7.66
CA GLN A 43 3.15 14.83 6.42
C GLN A 43 2.70 13.36 6.47
N VAL A 44 3.53 12.47 7.04
CA VAL A 44 3.16 11.06 7.23
C VAL A 44 2.01 10.93 8.23
N ARG A 45 2.07 11.65 9.36
CA ARG A 45 1.01 11.63 10.37
C ARG A 45 -0.32 12.14 9.82
N GLU A 46 -0.29 13.22 9.05
CA GLU A 46 -1.46 13.79 8.40
C GLU A 46 -2.05 12.79 7.40
N TYR A 47 -1.22 12.20 6.53
CA TYR A 47 -1.66 11.16 5.59
C TYR A 47 -2.32 9.97 6.31
N VAL A 48 -1.66 9.41 7.33
CA VAL A 48 -2.19 8.26 8.08
C VAL A 48 -3.52 8.59 8.75
N LYS A 49 -3.69 9.82 9.28
CA LYS A 49 -4.96 10.27 9.85
C LYS A 49 -6.10 10.19 8.81
N TYR A 50 -5.90 10.77 7.62
CA TYR A 50 -6.91 10.75 6.57
C TYR A 50 -7.22 9.34 6.06
N MET A 51 -6.20 8.48 5.96
CA MET A 51 -6.39 7.09 5.56
C MET A 51 -7.18 6.29 6.61
N ILE A 52 -6.99 6.59 7.89
CA ILE A 52 -7.81 6.00 8.97
C ILE A 52 -9.27 6.43 8.84
N GLU A 53 -9.55 7.71 8.59
CA GLU A 53 -10.91 8.22 8.38
C GLU A 53 -11.56 7.58 7.14
N LEU A 54 -10.82 7.50 6.02
CA LEU A 54 -11.28 6.86 4.79
C LEU A 54 -11.59 5.37 5.00
N ARG A 55 -10.76 4.66 5.76
CA ARG A 55 -11.00 3.25 6.10
C ARG A 55 -12.36 3.08 6.79
N GLU A 56 -12.70 3.94 7.76
CA GLU A 56 -13.98 3.81 8.47
C GLU A 56 -15.16 3.86 7.48
N VAL A 57 -15.12 4.79 6.53
CA VAL A 57 -16.15 4.92 5.47
C VAL A 57 -16.19 3.68 4.59
N ILE A 58 -15.03 3.21 4.09
CA ILE A 58 -14.98 2.02 3.22
C ILE A 58 -15.49 0.77 3.96
N ARG A 59 -15.12 0.60 5.23
CA ARG A 59 -15.55 -0.54 6.04
C ARG A 59 -17.08 -0.60 6.21
N GLU A 60 -17.71 0.56 6.39
CA GLU A 60 -19.17 0.67 6.47
C GLU A 60 -19.82 0.30 5.12
N LEU A 61 -19.30 0.84 4.02
CA LEU A 61 -19.77 0.53 2.67
C LEU A 61 -19.61 -0.95 2.32
N LEU A 62 -18.50 -1.57 2.69
CA LEU A 62 -18.29 -3.01 2.50
C LEU A 62 -19.28 -3.84 3.31
N SER A 63 -19.63 -3.40 4.52
CA SER A 63 -20.65 -4.08 5.35
C SER A 63 -22.03 -4.02 4.68
N GLU A 64 -22.40 -2.86 4.15
CA GLU A 64 -23.67 -2.68 3.43
C GLU A 64 -23.69 -3.45 2.10
N ALA A 65 -22.58 -3.48 1.36
CA ALA A 65 -22.45 -4.26 0.12
C ALA A 65 -22.63 -5.77 0.35
N LEU A 66 -22.34 -6.25 1.56
CA LEU A 66 -22.59 -7.64 1.98
C LEU A 66 -24.03 -7.91 2.39
N GLY A 67 -24.90 -6.90 2.39
CA GLY A 67 -26.28 -6.96 2.89
C GLY A 67 -26.36 -6.99 4.42
N LEU A 68 -25.35 -6.46 5.12
CA LEU A 68 -25.26 -6.47 6.57
C LEU A 68 -25.47 -5.08 7.17
N ARG A 69 -25.59 -5.03 8.49
CA ARG A 69 -25.62 -3.75 9.22
C ARG A 69 -24.32 -2.99 8.99
N ARG A 70 -24.41 -1.66 8.87
CA ARG A 70 -23.30 -0.75 8.62
C ARG A 70 -22.10 -0.94 9.57
N ASP A 71 -22.38 -1.30 10.83
CA ASP A 71 -21.39 -1.53 11.88
C ASP A 71 -20.79 -2.95 11.89
N TYR A 72 -21.19 -3.85 10.99
CA TYR A 72 -20.84 -5.27 11.08
C TYR A 72 -19.33 -5.52 11.08
N LEU A 73 -18.60 -5.08 10.05
CA LEU A 73 -17.15 -5.27 10.00
C LEU A 73 -16.42 -4.53 11.13
N SER A 74 -16.98 -3.42 11.63
CA SER A 74 -16.45 -2.71 12.80
C SER A 74 -16.57 -3.53 14.08
N SER A 75 -17.71 -4.20 14.27
CA SER A 75 -18.01 -5.02 15.46
C SER A 75 -17.14 -6.27 15.55
N MET A 76 -16.64 -6.76 14.41
CA MET A 76 -15.68 -7.85 14.33
C MET A 76 -14.23 -7.40 14.55
N GLU A 77 -14.00 -6.11 14.82
CA GLU A 77 -12.68 -5.52 14.94
C GLU A 77 -11.79 -5.71 13.68
N CYS A 78 -12.42 -5.95 12.51
CA CYS A 78 -11.72 -6.08 11.24
C CYS A 78 -11.15 -4.74 10.79
N MET A 79 -10.12 -4.81 9.93
CA MET A 79 -9.49 -3.66 9.28
C MET A 79 -8.82 -2.68 10.27
N LYS A 80 -8.39 -3.13 11.45
CA LYS A 80 -7.56 -2.29 12.34
C LYS A 80 -6.18 -2.10 11.72
N SER A 81 -5.78 -0.83 11.53
CA SER A 81 -4.51 -0.45 10.86
C SER A 81 -3.31 -1.23 11.37
N ARG A 82 -2.58 -1.88 10.46
CA ARG A 82 -1.43 -2.74 10.80
C ARG A 82 -0.09 -2.10 10.45
N SER A 83 0.02 -1.41 9.32
CA SER A 83 1.29 -0.85 8.85
C SER A 83 1.11 0.15 7.71
N LEU A 84 2.00 1.15 7.66
CA LEU A 84 2.26 1.95 6.47
C LEU A 84 3.53 1.38 5.80
N ALA A 85 3.42 1.00 4.54
CA ALA A 85 4.57 0.60 3.73
C ALA A 85 4.84 1.66 2.67
N CYS A 86 6.12 1.97 2.47
CA CYS A 86 6.60 2.96 1.51
C CYS A 86 7.62 2.27 0.61
N LEU A 87 7.24 2.00 -0.65
CA LEU A 87 8.04 1.22 -1.58
C LEU A 87 8.74 2.11 -2.61
N TYR A 88 9.98 1.76 -2.91
CA TYR A 88 10.83 2.45 -3.87
C TYR A 88 11.45 1.41 -4.81
N TYR A 89 11.13 1.54 -6.09
CA TYR A 89 11.63 0.66 -7.14
C TYR A 89 12.60 1.46 -8.01
N PRO A 90 13.91 1.18 -7.94
CA PRO A 90 14.89 1.88 -8.76
C PRO A 90 14.70 1.57 -10.25
N LYS A 91 15.27 2.42 -11.11
CA LYS A 91 15.39 2.14 -12.54
C LYS A 91 16.11 0.80 -12.75
N CYS A 92 15.53 -0.08 -13.54
CA CYS A 92 16.07 -1.38 -13.90
C CYS A 92 16.66 -1.35 -15.33
N PRO A 93 17.94 -1.72 -15.54
CA PRO A 93 18.53 -1.81 -16.87
C PRO A 93 17.91 -2.90 -17.75
N GLU A 94 17.46 -4.00 -17.14
CA GLU A 94 16.90 -5.16 -17.83
C GLU A 94 15.50 -5.50 -17.27
N PRO A 95 14.49 -4.64 -17.46
CA PRO A 95 13.18 -4.76 -16.80
C PRO A 95 12.43 -6.04 -17.15
N ASN A 96 12.74 -6.66 -18.29
CA ASN A 96 12.12 -7.93 -18.71
C ASN A 96 12.69 -9.17 -18.00
N LYS A 97 13.78 -9.02 -17.23
CA LYS A 97 14.44 -10.12 -16.50
C LYS A 97 14.07 -10.18 -15.02
N THR A 98 13.33 -9.20 -14.51
CA THR A 98 12.96 -9.14 -13.09
C THR A 98 11.63 -8.42 -12.90
N LEU A 99 11.09 -8.50 -11.68
CA LEU A 99 9.93 -7.74 -11.26
C LEU A 99 10.36 -6.73 -10.18
N GLY A 100 9.64 -5.62 -10.09
CA GLY A 100 9.73 -4.74 -8.93
C GLY A 100 9.18 -5.44 -7.69
N SER A 101 8.03 -6.10 -7.82
CA SER A 101 7.45 -6.98 -6.80
C SER A 101 6.95 -8.27 -7.43
N SER A 102 7.25 -9.41 -6.80
CA SER A 102 6.77 -10.72 -7.24
C SER A 102 5.25 -10.82 -7.18
N LYS A 103 4.68 -11.79 -7.90
CA LYS A 103 3.24 -12.09 -7.79
C LYS A 103 2.89 -12.54 -6.37
N HIS A 104 1.83 -11.98 -5.81
CA HIS A 104 1.29 -12.32 -4.50
C HIS A 104 -0.14 -11.79 -4.35
N SER A 105 -0.85 -12.26 -3.33
CA SER A 105 -2.05 -11.62 -2.78
C SER A 105 -1.73 -11.02 -1.42
N ASP A 106 -2.53 -10.05 -0.97
CA ASP A 106 -2.32 -9.37 0.30
C ASP A 106 -2.92 -10.16 1.46
N VAL A 107 -2.12 -10.48 2.48
CA VAL A 107 -2.59 -11.12 3.73
C VAL A 107 -3.20 -10.09 4.69
N THR A 108 -4.20 -9.35 4.21
CA THR A 108 -4.87 -8.22 4.88
C THR A 108 -6.39 -8.33 4.71
N PHE A 109 -7.16 -7.42 5.28
CA PHE A 109 -8.58 -7.25 4.95
C PHE A 109 -8.76 -6.27 3.78
N LEU A 110 -8.04 -5.16 3.83
CA LEU A 110 -8.08 -4.10 2.84
C LEU A 110 -6.67 -3.49 2.77
N THR A 111 -6.21 -3.22 1.56
CA THR A 111 -5.04 -2.39 1.33
C THR A 111 -5.47 -1.15 0.55
N LEU A 112 -5.13 0.03 1.06
CA LEU A 112 -5.33 1.28 0.35
C LEU A 112 -3.96 1.81 -0.06
N PHE A 113 -3.70 1.87 -1.36
CA PHE A 113 -2.41 2.32 -1.88
C PHE A 113 -2.53 3.48 -2.86
N MET A 114 -1.45 4.27 -2.89
CA MET A 114 -1.21 5.31 -3.86
C MET A 114 0.08 5.02 -4.63
N GLN A 115 0.13 5.43 -5.89
CA GLN A 115 1.28 5.26 -6.77
C GLN A 115 1.58 6.54 -7.54
N ASP A 116 2.84 6.68 -7.97
CA ASP A 116 3.26 7.75 -8.88
C ASP A 116 2.74 7.54 -10.31
N SER A 117 3.18 8.41 -11.23
CA SER A 117 2.78 8.37 -12.63
C SER A 117 3.54 7.34 -13.49
N ILE A 118 4.48 6.57 -12.95
CA ILE A 118 5.27 5.59 -13.72
C ILE A 118 4.46 4.31 -13.95
N GLY A 119 3.59 3.95 -13.01
CA GLY A 119 2.73 2.76 -13.13
C GLY A 119 3.51 1.45 -13.00
N GLY A 120 3.06 0.39 -13.67
CA GLY A 120 3.66 -0.94 -13.61
C GLY A 120 3.02 -1.91 -12.61
N LEU A 121 2.03 -1.47 -11.84
CA LEU A 121 1.17 -2.42 -11.12
C LEU A 121 0.32 -3.19 -12.12
N GLN A 122 0.26 -4.51 -11.95
CA GLN A 122 -0.65 -5.39 -12.65
C GLN A 122 -1.42 -6.25 -11.67
N ILE A 123 -2.68 -6.50 -11.99
CA ILE A 123 -3.53 -7.49 -11.32
C ILE A 123 -3.77 -8.68 -12.24
N LEU A 124 -3.97 -9.86 -11.67
CA LEU A 124 -4.39 -11.05 -12.40
C LEU A 124 -5.92 -11.06 -12.47
N HIS A 125 -6.47 -10.94 -13.67
CA HIS A 125 -7.90 -11.00 -13.92
C HIS A 125 -8.16 -11.94 -15.09
N GLN A 126 -8.97 -12.98 -14.86
CA GLN A 126 -9.30 -14.01 -15.87
C GLN A 126 -8.04 -14.61 -16.52
N ASP A 127 -7.08 -15.03 -15.69
CA ASP A 127 -5.77 -15.59 -16.09
C ASP A 127 -4.91 -14.66 -16.97
N GLN A 128 -5.22 -13.37 -16.99
CA GLN A 128 -4.47 -12.35 -17.72
C GLN A 128 -3.99 -11.25 -16.78
N TRP A 129 -2.75 -10.81 -16.99
CA TRP A 129 -2.21 -9.66 -16.30
C TRP A 129 -2.76 -8.38 -16.93
N VAL A 130 -3.45 -7.58 -16.13
CA VAL A 130 -4.08 -6.32 -16.53
C VAL A 130 -3.37 -5.17 -15.80
N ASP A 131 -2.95 -4.15 -16.55
CA ASP A 131 -2.34 -2.96 -15.97
C ASP A 131 -3.36 -2.15 -15.16
N VAL A 132 -2.92 -1.64 -14.01
CA VAL A 132 -3.66 -0.66 -13.23
C VAL A 132 -3.05 0.72 -13.49
N PRO A 133 -3.58 1.49 -14.46
CA PRO A 133 -3.00 2.77 -14.85
C PRO A 133 -3.05 3.76 -13.69
N PRO A 134 -1.97 4.52 -13.43
CA PRO A 134 -2.00 5.59 -12.45
C PRO A 134 -3.04 6.64 -12.81
N VAL A 135 -3.91 6.97 -11.85
CA VAL A 135 -4.85 8.08 -11.96
C VAL A 135 -4.45 9.12 -10.92
N ARG A 136 -4.17 10.35 -11.37
CA ARG A 136 -3.74 11.42 -10.48
C ARG A 136 -4.83 11.72 -9.44
N GLY A 137 -4.45 11.67 -8.16
CA GLY A 137 -5.37 11.93 -7.06
C GLY A 137 -6.29 10.75 -6.73
N ALA A 138 -6.08 9.58 -7.33
CA ALA A 138 -6.80 8.37 -6.96
C ALA A 138 -6.00 7.53 -5.96
N LEU A 139 -6.76 6.80 -5.14
CA LEU A 139 -6.28 5.67 -4.38
C LEU A 139 -6.80 4.40 -5.04
N VAL A 140 -6.02 3.34 -4.97
CA VAL A 140 -6.46 2.01 -5.32
C VAL A 140 -6.77 1.27 -4.03
N ALA A 141 -7.91 0.59 -4.03
CA ALA A 141 -8.37 -0.24 -2.93
C ALA A 141 -8.29 -1.70 -3.37
N ASP A 142 -7.55 -2.51 -2.62
CA ASP A 142 -7.41 -3.95 -2.85
C ASP A 142 -7.98 -4.74 -1.67
N ILE A 143 -8.70 -5.81 -1.97
CA ILE A 143 -9.25 -6.71 -0.96
C ILE A 143 -8.20 -7.79 -0.68
N GLY A 144 -7.88 -8.00 0.59
CA GLY A 144 -6.93 -9.04 0.97
C GLY A 144 -7.58 -10.37 1.34
N ASP A 145 -6.73 -11.39 1.51
CA ASP A 145 -7.08 -12.78 1.78
C ASP A 145 -7.96 -12.93 3.04
N LEU A 146 -7.71 -12.12 4.08
CA LEU A 146 -8.48 -12.21 5.32
C LEU A 146 -9.94 -11.84 5.08
N MET A 147 -10.20 -10.82 4.26
CA MET A 147 -11.57 -10.41 3.90
C MET A 147 -12.25 -11.49 3.07
N GLN A 148 -11.55 -12.05 2.07
CA GLN A 148 -12.09 -13.14 1.27
C GLN A 148 -12.54 -14.32 2.14
N ILE A 149 -11.68 -14.76 3.08
CA ILE A 149 -11.96 -15.87 4.00
C ILE A 149 -13.19 -15.57 4.86
N ILE A 150 -13.23 -14.43 5.57
CA ILE A 150 -14.33 -14.16 6.51
C ILE A 150 -15.67 -13.89 5.80
N ARG A 151 -15.62 -13.58 4.50
CA ARG A 151 -16.79 -13.30 3.68
C ARG A 151 -17.17 -14.45 2.75
N ASN A 152 -16.49 -15.59 2.86
CA ASN A 152 -16.77 -16.80 2.09
C ASN A 152 -16.83 -16.48 0.58
N ASP A 153 -15.75 -15.89 0.08
CA ASP A 153 -15.52 -15.56 -1.33
C ASP A 153 -16.49 -14.53 -1.95
N LYS A 154 -17.28 -13.81 -1.12
CA LYS A 154 -18.09 -12.68 -1.61
C LYS A 154 -17.25 -11.50 -2.08
N PHE A 155 -16.05 -11.35 -1.53
CA PHE A 155 -15.03 -10.46 -2.06
C PHE A 155 -13.81 -11.31 -2.42
N ILE A 156 -13.19 -11.02 -3.55
CA ILE A 156 -12.07 -11.79 -4.09
C ILE A 156 -10.79 -10.99 -3.89
N SER A 157 -9.81 -11.64 -3.25
CA SER A 157 -8.43 -11.20 -3.19
C SER A 157 -7.74 -11.58 -4.48
N VAL A 158 -7.11 -10.60 -5.14
CA VAL A 158 -6.51 -10.79 -6.46
C VAL A 158 -5.00 -10.88 -6.37
N GLU A 159 -4.40 -11.79 -7.13
CA GLU A 159 -2.95 -11.77 -7.31
C GLU A 159 -2.55 -10.47 -8.04
N HIS A 160 -1.49 -9.84 -7.56
CA HIS A 160 -0.94 -8.65 -8.17
C HIS A 160 0.60 -8.69 -8.17
N ARG A 161 1.21 -7.92 -9.07
CA ARG A 161 2.68 -7.80 -9.21
C ARG A 161 3.05 -6.39 -9.63
N VAL A 162 4.31 -6.02 -9.45
CA VAL A 162 4.85 -4.75 -9.97
C VAL A 162 5.95 -5.04 -10.97
N LEU A 163 5.79 -4.57 -12.20
CA LEU A 163 6.81 -4.67 -13.23
C LEU A 163 8.01 -3.78 -12.89
N ALA A 164 9.22 -4.28 -13.17
CA ALA A 164 10.41 -3.43 -13.18
C ALA A 164 10.34 -2.47 -14.37
N GLN A 165 10.89 -1.26 -14.21
CA GLN A 165 10.79 -0.20 -15.21
C GLN A 165 12.18 0.30 -15.62
N SER A 166 12.38 0.59 -16.90
CA SER A 166 13.61 1.23 -17.42
C SER A 166 13.66 2.74 -17.14
N VAL A 167 12.56 3.30 -16.65
CA VAL A 167 12.42 4.65 -16.13
C VAL A 167 12.13 4.57 -14.63
N GLY A 168 12.59 5.54 -13.86
CA GLY A 168 12.47 5.45 -12.40
C GLY A 168 13.12 6.61 -11.67
N PRO A 169 13.02 6.60 -10.33
CA PRO A 169 12.42 5.54 -9.52
C PRO A 169 10.88 5.54 -9.54
N ARG A 170 10.25 4.35 -9.51
CA ARG A 170 8.82 4.20 -9.21
C ARG A 170 8.62 4.20 -7.71
N ILE A 171 7.59 4.90 -7.24
CA ILE A 171 7.28 5.05 -5.82
C ILE A 171 5.81 4.76 -5.57
N SER A 172 5.54 4.02 -4.48
CA SER A 172 4.19 3.80 -3.99
C SER A 172 4.17 3.78 -2.46
N ALA A 173 3.02 4.11 -1.87
CA ALA A 173 2.81 4.02 -0.43
C ALA A 173 1.43 3.42 -0.16
N PHE A 174 1.31 2.59 0.87
CA PHE A 174 0.06 1.93 1.20
C PHE A 174 -0.13 1.66 2.68
N ILE A 175 -1.39 1.62 3.09
CA ILE A 175 -1.77 1.16 4.42
C ILE A 175 -2.50 -0.16 4.30
N CYS A 176 -2.03 -1.14 5.06
CA CYS A 176 -2.66 -2.44 5.22
C CYS A 176 -3.52 -2.45 6.49
N TYR A 177 -4.73 -2.97 6.36
CA TYR A 177 -5.75 -3.06 7.42
C TYR A 177 -6.11 -4.50 7.75
#